data_AF-A0A820VET3-F1
#
_entry.id   AF-A0A820VET3-F1
#
_cell.length_a   1.000
_cell.length_b   1.000
_cell.length_c   1.000
_cell.angle_alpha   90.00
_cell.angle_beta   90.00
_cell.angle_gamma   90.00
#
_symmetry.space_group_name_H-M   'P 1'
#
loop_
_entity.id
_entity.type
_entity.pdbx_description
1 polymer ?
#
loop_
_entity_poly.entity_id
_entity_poly.type
_entity_poly.pdbx_seq_one_letter_code
_entity_poly.pdbx_strand_id
1 'polypeptide(L)'
;DGLMRITNVTFGFFNDICLRRDIAIQVSQNNDDGQHPVVTDHTSVYNTSSGNLVFNGRPNLGAVNPSDCVGDQAHGVGDYRIPTVALASANGTLININISYPYRGISRGPTCTYQPSYQMYLCRNTTDYRMLVIESVDPDTETRRLSPVAIMSDNGYIDLINGPQDHGWCNGYTCQKRISTFMAIVEGGHQYDIYLTSTTPNHIRFRLLNADSSIKTILALYYNSLQQVDVYANDAYISPTNKAQNFTNLILLDQSNG
;
A
#
# COMPACT_ATOMS: atom_id res chain seq x y z
N ASP A 1 -10.32 -2.15 13.90
CA ASP A 1 -10.61 -3.10 12.80
C ASP A 1 -11.15 -2.28 11.63
N GLY A 2 -10.21 -1.82 10.79
CA GLY A 2 -10.50 -0.92 9.68
C GLY A 2 -11.18 -1.67 8.53
N LEU A 3 -12.48 -1.94 8.69
CA LEU A 3 -13.31 -2.64 7.72
C LEU A 3 -14.73 -2.10 7.74
N MET A 4 -15.26 -1.72 6.59
CA MET A 4 -16.69 -1.44 6.44
C MET A 4 -17.40 -2.71 6.02
N ARG A 5 -18.40 -3.17 6.80
CA ARG A 5 -19.23 -4.33 6.44
C ARG A 5 -20.63 -3.87 6.06
N ILE A 6 -21.12 -4.32 4.91
CA ILE A 6 -22.49 -4.10 4.45
C ILE A 6 -23.16 -5.45 4.29
N THR A 7 -24.13 -5.75 5.16
CA THR A 7 -24.75 -7.08 5.21
C THR A 7 -26.26 -6.99 5.06
N ASN A 8 -26.86 -7.87 4.26
CA ASN A 8 -28.32 -7.97 4.11
C ASN A 8 -28.97 -6.66 3.60
N VAL A 9 -28.34 -6.05 2.59
CA VAL A 9 -28.76 -4.78 1.97
C VAL A 9 -29.09 -4.99 0.49
N THR A 10 -30.16 -4.33 0.02
CA THR A 10 -30.48 -4.23 -1.41
C THR A 10 -30.10 -2.85 -1.94
N PHE A 11 -29.22 -2.79 -2.93
CA PHE A 11 -28.92 -1.56 -3.68
C PHE A 11 -29.93 -1.36 -4.80
N GLY A 12 -30.84 -0.40 -4.58
CA GLY A 12 -31.98 -0.14 -5.44
C GLY A 12 -31.88 1.19 -6.20
N PHE A 13 -32.22 1.20 -7.48
CA PHE A 13 -32.51 2.42 -8.26
C PHE A 13 -31.33 3.37 -8.53
N PHE A 14 -30.08 2.92 -8.46
CA PHE A 14 -28.91 3.74 -8.84
C PHE A 14 -28.71 3.71 -10.36
N ASN A 15 -29.01 4.83 -11.02
CA ASN A 15 -28.98 4.94 -12.49
C ASN A 15 -28.57 6.35 -12.93
N ASP A 16 -28.32 6.49 -14.23
CA ASP A 16 -28.08 7.80 -14.84
C ASP A 16 -29.42 8.43 -15.24
N ILE A 17 -29.88 9.42 -14.47
CA ILE A 17 -31.16 10.11 -14.68
C ILE A 17 -30.92 11.62 -14.64
N CYS A 18 -31.57 12.37 -15.54
CA CYS A 18 -31.50 13.84 -15.59
C CYS A 18 -30.05 14.39 -15.65
N LEU A 19 -29.18 13.76 -16.46
CA LEU A 19 -27.76 14.10 -16.59
C LEU A 19 -26.97 14.01 -15.28
N ARG A 20 -27.50 13.30 -14.27
CA ARG A 20 -26.81 12.96 -13.03
C ARG A 20 -26.56 11.47 -12.99
N ARG A 21 -25.44 11.10 -12.38
CA ARG A 21 -25.01 9.72 -12.21
C ARG A 21 -25.09 9.38 -10.73
N ASP A 22 -26.02 8.50 -10.38
CA ASP A 22 -26.19 8.03 -9.00
C ASP A 22 -25.36 6.76 -8.80
N ILE A 23 -24.51 6.74 -7.78
CA ILE A 23 -23.65 5.58 -7.47
C ILE A 23 -24.00 5.00 -6.10
N ALA A 24 -24.12 3.68 -6.02
CA ALA A 24 -24.45 2.99 -4.78
C ALA A 24 -23.31 3.03 -3.75
N ILE A 25 -22.09 2.73 -4.16
CA ILE A 25 -20.88 2.80 -3.32
C ILE A 25 -19.82 3.64 -4.03
N GLN A 26 -19.41 4.75 -3.41
CA GLN A 26 -18.36 5.59 -3.95
C GLN A 26 -17.39 6.06 -2.87
N VAL A 27 -16.15 6.28 -3.29
CA VAL A 27 -15.11 6.87 -2.44
C VAL A 27 -15.37 8.37 -2.32
N SER A 28 -15.29 8.90 -1.11
CA SER A 28 -15.36 10.34 -0.89
C SER A 28 -14.23 11.02 -1.65
N GLN A 29 -14.58 11.88 -2.61
CA GLN A 29 -13.60 12.63 -3.41
C GLN A 29 -12.92 13.76 -2.61
N ASN A 30 -13.38 14.02 -1.39
CA ASN A 30 -12.78 14.98 -0.46
C ASN A 30 -11.88 14.31 0.58
N ASN A 31 -11.69 12.98 0.51
CA ASN A 31 -10.78 12.26 1.39
C ASN A 31 -9.52 11.89 0.60
N ASP A 32 -8.44 12.64 0.82
CA ASP A 32 -7.17 12.49 0.09
C ASP A 32 -6.21 11.47 0.75
N ASP A 33 -6.58 10.92 1.92
CA ASP A 33 -5.73 10.02 2.70
C ASP A 33 -5.96 8.55 2.32
N GLY A 34 -6.79 7.84 3.09
CA GLY A 34 -6.99 6.40 2.96
C GLY A 34 -8.44 6.01 3.07
N GLN A 35 -8.81 4.98 2.33
CA GLN A 35 -10.09 4.29 2.49
C GLN A 35 -9.86 2.85 2.90
N HIS A 36 -10.52 2.46 4.00
CA HIS A 36 -10.48 1.09 4.47
C HIS A 36 -11.31 0.16 3.57
N PRO A 37 -10.99 -1.15 3.52
CA PRO A 37 -11.72 -2.10 2.69
C PRO A 37 -13.21 -2.14 3.03
N VAL A 38 -14.04 -2.31 2.00
CA VAL A 38 -15.48 -2.54 2.11
C VAL A 38 -15.76 -3.99 1.75
N VAL A 39 -16.45 -4.71 2.65
CA VAL A 39 -16.89 -6.09 2.44
C VAL A 39 -18.41 -6.11 2.44
N THR A 40 -18.99 -6.66 1.38
CA THR A 40 -20.43 -6.87 1.27
C THR A 40 -20.75 -8.35 1.44
N ASP A 41 -21.85 -8.66 2.13
CA ASP A 41 -22.30 -10.03 2.32
C ASP A 41 -23.84 -10.10 2.30
N HIS A 42 -24.40 -11.15 1.68
CA HIS A 42 -25.85 -11.28 1.47
C HIS A 42 -26.51 -10.01 0.88
N THR A 43 -25.83 -9.32 -0.04
CA THR A 43 -26.35 -8.11 -0.69
C THR A 43 -26.97 -8.42 -2.04
N SER A 44 -28.06 -7.73 -2.39
CA SER A 44 -28.72 -7.86 -3.70
C SER A 44 -28.78 -6.52 -4.43
N VAL A 45 -28.97 -6.58 -5.75
CA VAL A 45 -29.05 -5.41 -6.62
C VAL A 45 -30.42 -5.42 -7.29
N TYR A 46 -31.15 -4.30 -7.24
CA TYR A 46 -32.46 -4.15 -7.86
C TYR A 46 -32.53 -2.87 -8.70
N ASN A 47 -32.90 -2.99 -9.98
CA ASN A 47 -33.07 -1.84 -10.88
C ASN A 47 -31.93 -0.81 -10.82
N THR A 48 -30.68 -1.30 -10.78
CA THR A 48 -29.47 -0.49 -10.70
C THR A 48 -28.59 -0.89 -11.87
N SER A 49 -28.11 0.10 -12.62
CA SER A 49 -27.19 -0.12 -13.73
C SER A 49 -25.86 -0.66 -13.21
N SER A 50 -25.25 -1.61 -13.93
CA SER A 50 -23.98 -2.22 -13.49
C SER A 50 -22.92 -1.15 -13.22
N GLY A 51 -22.77 -0.21 -14.14
CA GLY A 51 -21.90 0.98 -14.05
C GLY A 51 -22.13 1.89 -12.85
N ASN A 52 -23.24 1.74 -12.13
CA ASN A 52 -23.67 2.61 -11.04
C ASN A 52 -23.56 1.92 -9.66
N LEU A 53 -23.02 0.70 -9.61
CA LEU A 53 -22.82 0.00 -8.34
C LEU A 53 -21.66 0.56 -7.54
N VAL A 54 -20.50 0.68 -8.17
CA VAL A 54 -19.28 1.14 -7.50
C VAL A 54 -18.54 2.13 -8.37
N PHE A 55 -17.99 3.18 -7.75
CA PHE A 55 -17.15 4.14 -8.45
C PHE A 55 -16.01 4.62 -7.54
N ASN A 56 -14.78 4.47 -8.01
CA ASN A 56 -13.61 5.07 -7.40
C ASN A 56 -13.10 6.22 -8.26
N GLY A 57 -13.45 7.46 -7.88
CA GLY A 57 -13.05 8.63 -8.65
C GLY A 57 -11.53 8.86 -8.66
N ARG A 58 -11.10 9.74 -9.55
CA ARG A 58 -9.69 10.14 -9.65
C ARG A 58 -9.29 11.00 -8.45
N PRO A 59 -8.00 10.99 -8.05
CA PRO A 59 -7.50 11.89 -7.02
C PRO A 59 -7.86 13.36 -7.28
N ASN A 60 -8.14 14.11 -6.21
CA ASN A 60 -8.48 15.52 -6.29
C ASN A 60 -7.25 16.36 -6.67
N LEU A 61 -7.17 16.78 -7.94
CA LEU A 61 -6.07 17.63 -8.40
C LEU A 61 -6.05 19.03 -7.77
N GLY A 62 -7.15 19.47 -7.13
CA GLY A 62 -7.19 20.73 -6.40
C GLY A 62 -6.33 20.75 -5.14
N ALA A 63 -5.96 19.57 -4.60
CA ALA A 63 -5.02 19.46 -3.49
C ALA A 63 -3.55 19.60 -3.94
N VAL A 64 -3.27 19.51 -5.24
CA VAL A 64 -1.93 19.68 -5.79
C VAL A 64 -1.62 21.17 -5.88
N ASN A 65 -0.50 21.60 -5.28
CA ASN A 65 0.05 22.93 -5.48
C ASN A 65 0.94 22.93 -6.75
N PRO A 66 0.53 23.56 -7.87
CA PRO A 66 1.29 23.51 -9.11
C PRO A 66 2.68 24.16 -9.01
N SER A 67 2.85 25.12 -8.08
CA SER A 67 4.14 25.77 -7.86
C SER A 67 5.19 24.81 -7.26
N ASP A 68 4.75 23.81 -6.49
CA ASP A 68 5.63 22.78 -5.93
C ASP A 68 6.04 21.73 -6.99
N CYS A 69 5.32 21.69 -8.12
CA CYS A 69 5.57 20.74 -9.21
C CYS A 69 6.37 21.34 -10.37
N VAL A 70 6.74 22.63 -10.34
CA VAL A 70 7.54 23.32 -11.38
C VAL A 70 7.06 23.04 -12.82
N GLY A 71 5.74 22.88 -13.00
CA GLY A 71 5.13 22.60 -14.31
C GLY A 71 5.13 21.12 -14.76
N ASP A 72 5.53 20.17 -13.91
CA ASP A 72 5.41 18.73 -14.20
C ASP A 72 3.93 18.30 -14.25
N GLN A 73 3.47 17.93 -15.44
CA GLN A 73 2.11 17.42 -15.69
C GLN A 73 1.87 16.03 -15.09
N ALA A 74 2.92 15.33 -14.66
CA ALA A 74 2.78 14.06 -13.96
C ALA A 74 2.33 14.25 -12.50
N HIS A 75 2.19 15.50 -12.02
CA HIS A 75 1.67 15.83 -10.68
C HIS A 75 2.36 15.06 -9.55
N GLY A 76 3.67 14.84 -9.67
CA GLY A 76 4.44 14.12 -8.65
C GLY A 76 4.40 12.58 -8.75
N VAL A 77 3.87 12.03 -9.85
CA VAL A 77 3.78 10.58 -10.12
C VAL A 77 4.84 10.17 -11.14
N GLY A 78 5.50 9.04 -10.94
CA GLY A 78 6.41 8.45 -11.93
C GLY A 78 7.55 7.66 -11.32
N ASP A 79 8.29 6.95 -12.16
CA ASP A 79 9.35 6.02 -11.73
C ASP A 79 10.53 6.72 -11.04
N TYR A 80 10.72 8.02 -11.26
CA TYR A 80 11.73 8.83 -10.56
C TYR A 80 11.50 8.89 -9.03
N ARG A 81 10.30 8.51 -8.57
CA ARG A 81 9.91 8.44 -7.16
C ARG A 81 10.21 7.08 -6.52
N ILE A 82 10.65 6.08 -7.29
CA ILE A 82 11.07 4.79 -6.76
C ILE A 82 12.31 5.02 -5.88
N PRO A 83 12.34 4.51 -4.62
CA PRO A 83 13.50 4.63 -3.75
C PRO A 83 14.78 4.16 -4.45
N THR A 84 15.86 4.96 -4.38
CA THR A 84 17.10 4.68 -5.11
C THR A 84 17.69 3.31 -4.76
N VAL A 85 17.54 2.88 -3.49
CA VAL A 85 18.00 1.56 -3.02
C VAL A 85 17.27 0.39 -3.70
N ALA A 86 16.03 0.59 -4.16
CA ALA A 86 15.26 -0.42 -4.90
C ALA A 86 15.77 -0.62 -6.34
N LEU A 87 16.55 0.33 -6.85
CA LEU A 87 17.13 0.27 -8.20
C LEU A 87 18.46 -0.48 -8.23
N ALA A 88 18.94 -0.99 -7.10
CA ALA A 88 20.19 -1.73 -7.00
C ALA A 88 19.93 -3.21 -6.65
N SER A 89 20.64 -4.11 -7.31
CA SER A 89 20.66 -5.52 -6.95
C SER A 89 21.47 -5.76 -5.68
N ALA A 90 21.35 -6.96 -5.11
CA ALA A 90 22.20 -7.38 -3.98
C ALA A 90 23.72 -7.27 -4.30
N ASN A 91 24.10 -7.32 -5.57
CA ASN A 91 25.49 -7.17 -6.03
C ASN A 91 25.88 -5.71 -6.34
N GLY A 92 25.00 -4.75 -6.05
CA GLY A 92 25.24 -3.32 -6.32
C GLY A 92 25.12 -2.91 -7.79
N THR A 93 24.60 -3.78 -8.66
CA THR A 93 24.35 -3.44 -10.07
C THR A 93 22.99 -2.77 -10.24
N LEU A 94 22.88 -1.85 -11.18
CA LEU A 94 21.61 -1.20 -11.49
C LEU A 94 20.61 -2.22 -12.07
N ILE A 95 19.42 -2.29 -11.49
CA ILE A 95 18.29 -3.08 -11.99
C ILE A 95 17.53 -2.24 -13.01
N ASN A 96 17.21 -2.85 -14.16
CA ASN A 96 16.26 -2.23 -15.09
C ASN A 96 14.83 -2.51 -14.64
N ILE A 97 14.25 -1.54 -13.93
CA ILE A 97 12.90 -1.68 -13.36
C ILE A 97 11.82 -1.94 -14.41
N ASN A 98 11.97 -1.44 -15.63
CA ASN A 98 10.99 -1.68 -16.70
C ASN A 98 10.97 -3.13 -17.19
N ILE A 99 12.02 -3.90 -16.92
CA ILE A 99 12.11 -5.32 -17.26
C ILE A 99 11.72 -6.17 -16.05
N SER A 100 12.29 -5.90 -14.88
CA SER A 100 12.05 -6.70 -13.68
C SER A 100 10.67 -6.46 -13.06
N TYR A 101 10.16 -5.24 -13.18
CA TYR A 101 8.87 -4.83 -12.62
C TYR A 101 8.09 -4.00 -13.66
N PRO A 102 7.57 -4.65 -14.72
CA PRO A 102 6.93 -3.94 -15.83
C PRO A 102 5.57 -3.33 -15.48
N TYR A 103 4.97 -3.70 -14.34
CA TYR A 103 3.60 -3.30 -13.98
C TYR A 103 3.59 -2.24 -12.86
N ARG A 104 2.56 -1.37 -12.88
CA ARG A 104 2.41 -0.26 -11.91
C ARG A 104 1.12 -0.38 -11.10
N GLY A 105 1.19 0.13 -9.87
CA GLY A 105 0.14 0.09 -8.85
C GLY A 105 0.10 -1.23 -8.09
N ILE A 106 -0.97 -1.43 -7.34
CA ILE A 106 -1.22 -2.63 -6.51
C ILE A 106 -1.00 -3.92 -7.32
N SER A 107 -0.31 -4.89 -6.74
CA SER A 107 -0.12 -6.23 -7.33
C SER A 107 -1.45 -6.83 -7.77
N ARG A 108 -1.47 -7.49 -8.93
CA ARG A 108 -2.69 -8.12 -9.44
C ARG A 108 -2.43 -9.48 -10.08
N GLY A 109 -3.25 -10.47 -9.73
CA GLY A 109 -3.35 -11.71 -10.48
C GLY A 109 -3.83 -11.55 -11.94
N PRO A 110 -3.57 -12.56 -12.80
CA PRO A 110 -3.81 -12.48 -14.25
C PRO A 110 -5.29 -12.41 -14.65
N THR A 111 -6.20 -12.64 -13.70
CA THR A 111 -7.66 -12.61 -13.95
C THR A 111 -8.28 -11.25 -13.68
N CYS A 112 -7.49 -10.29 -13.20
CA CYS A 112 -7.96 -8.94 -12.93
C CYS A 112 -8.12 -8.14 -14.23
N THR A 113 -9.31 -7.59 -14.45
CA THR A 113 -9.61 -6.75 -15.63
C THR A 113 -9.98 -5.35 -15.20
N TYR A 114 -9.41 -4.33 -15.85
CA TYR A 114 -9.80 -2.95 -15.61
C TYR A 114 -11.25 -2.72 -16.07
N GLN A 115 -12.08 -2.14 -15.20
CA GLN A 115 -13.45 -1.79 -15.50
C GLN A 115 -13.61 -0.26 -15.53
N PRO A 116 -13.61 0.36 -16.73
CA PRO A 116 -13.70 1.81 -16.89
C PRO A 116 -14.88 2.47 -16.18
N SER A 117 -16.04 1.82 -16.09
CA SER A 117 -17.20 2.39 -15.40
C SER A 117 -16.96 2.57 -13.91
N TYR A 118 -16.14 1.71 -13.30
CA TYR A 118 -15.84 1.74 -11.88
C TYR A 118 -14.54 2.49 -11.56
N GLN A 119 -13.71 2.73 -12.59
CA GLN A 119 -12.33 3.26 -12.45
C GLN A 119 -11.47 2.40 -11.50
N MET A 120 -11.63 1.08 -11.60
CA MET A 120 -10.91 0.11 -10.77
C MET A 120 -10.72 -1.22 -11.52
N TYR A 121 -9.84 -2.07 -10.97
CA TYR A 121 -9.70 -3.44 -11.44
C TYR A 121 -10.70 -4.36 -10.73
N LEU A 122 -11.41 -5.17 -11.51
CA LEU A 122 -12.23 -6.26 -11.02
C LEU A 122 -11.44 -7.56 -11.13
N CYS A 123 -11.17 -8.18 -9.99
CA CYS A 123 -10.46 -9.46 -9.89
C CYS A 123 -11.43 -10.61 -9.57
N ARG A 124 -11.07 -11.85 -9.95
CA ARG A 124 -11.85 -13.02 -9.51
C ARG A 124 -11.77 -13.19 -8.00
N ASN A 125 -12.83 -13.77 -7.43
CA ASN A 125 -13.02 -14.03 -5.99
C ASN A 125 -12.04 -15.03 -5.36
N THR A 126 -11.06 -15.54 -6.11
CA THR A 126 -10.05 -16.48 -5.63
C THR A 126 -8.81 -15.80 -5.06
N THR A 127 -8.61 -14.50 -5.31
CA THR A 127 -7.48 -13.75 -4.80
C THR A 127 -7.84 -13.07 -3.50
N ASP A 128 -7.14 -13.41 -2.42
CA ASP A 128 -7.37 -12.81 -1.11
C ASP A 128 -6.51 -11.55 -0.93
N TYR A 129 -7.12 -10.38 -1.10
CA TYR A 129 -6.48 -9.09 -0.85
C TYR A 129 -6.67 -8.64 0.60
N ARG A 130 -5.61 -8.09 1.18
CA ARG A 130 -5.63 -7.49 2.52
C ARG A 130 -4.92 -6.15 2.52
N MET A 131 -5.33 -5.29 3.44
CA MET A 131 -4.62 -4.05 3.71
C MET A 131 -3.45 -4.35 4.65
N LEU A 132 -2.23 -4.10 4.19
CA LEU A 132 -1.02 -4.12 4.99
C LEU A 132 -0.73 -2.70 5.48
N VAL A 133 -0.81 -2.53 6.79
CA VAL A 133 -0.44 -1.29 7.49
C VAL A 133 1.04 -1.35 7.84
N ILE A 134 1.79 -0.34 7.41
CA ILE A 134 3.23 -0.18 7.65
C ILE A 134 3.43 1.09 8.46
N GLU A 135 4.02 1.01 9.64
CA GLU A 135 4.08 2.13 10.57
C GLU A 135 5.47 2.30 11.18
N SER A 136 6.01 3.51 11.14
CA SER A 136 7.11 3.88 12.03
C SER A 136 6.56 4.12 13.43
N VAL A 137 7.12 3.45 14.43
CA VAL A 137 6.81 3.70 15.85
C VAL A 137 7.98 4.35 16.59
N ASP A 138 8.94 4.89 15.83
CA ASP A 138 10.00 5.74 16.37
C ASP A 138 9.41 7.06 16.92
N PRO A 139 10.10 7.74 17.87
CA PRO A 139 9.64 9.01 18.45
C PRO A 139 9.41 10.14 17.43
N ASP A 140 10.03 10.05 16.26
CA ASP A 140 9.94 11.02 15.16
C ASP A 140 8.90 10.63 14.09
N THR A 141 7.98 9.69 14.38
CA THR A 141 6.99 9.16 13.44
C THR A 141 6.17 10.24 12.71
N GLU A 142 5.91 11.38 13.35
CA GLU A 142 5.16 12.48 12.73
C GLU A 142 6.02 13.43 11.88
N THR A 143 7.34 13.46 12.08
CA THR A 143 8.20 14.49 11.48
C THR A 143 9.15 13.95 10.43
N ARG A 144 9.54 12.67 10.52
CA ARG A 144 10.37 12.03 9.50
C ARG A 144 9.53 11.57 8.32
N ARG A 145 9.90 12.01 7.12
CA ARG A 145 9.28 11.57 5.87
C ARG A 145 9.91 10.26 5.39
N LEU A 146 9.13 9.19 5.35
CA LEU A 146 9.55 7.88 4.83
C LEU A 146 9.02 7.58 3.42
N SER A 147 8.18 8.48 2.88
CA SER A 147 7.45 8.28 1.63
C SER A 147 8.14 8.92 0.41
N PRO A 148 7.91 8.39 -0.80
CA PRO A 148 7.11 7.20 -1.11
C PRO A 148 7.66 5.88 -0.56
N VAL A 149 6.77 5.01 -0.14
CA VAL A 149 7.10 3.61 0.18
C VAL A 149 6.84 2.79 -1.08
N ALA A 150 7.87 2.12 -1.58
CA ALA A 150 7.72 1.19 -2.70
C ALA A 150 7.37 -0.20 -2.18
N ILE A 151 6.27 -0.74 -2.67
CA ILE A 151 5.82 -2.12 -2.45
C ILE A 151 6.02 -2.85 -3.78
N MET A 152 7.05 -3.68 -3.84
CA MET A 152 7.48 -4.37 -5.05
C MET A 152 7.14 -5.85 -4.91
N SER A 153 6.35 -6.38 -5.83
CA SER A 153 5.83 -7.76 -5.77
C SER A 153 6.63 -8.71 -6.64
N ASP A 154 6.74 -9.96 -6.20
CA ASP A 154 7.40 -11.04 -6.95
C ASP A 154 6.80 -11.31 -8.35
N ASN A 155 5.57 -10.88 -8.61
CA ASN A 155 4.89 -10.97 -9.91
C ASN A 155 5.06 -9.69 -10.77
N GLY A 156 5.96 -8.77 -10.40
CA GLY A 156 6.45 -7.69 -11.25
C GLY A 156 5.69 -6.36 -11.15
N TYR A 157 4.92 -6.12 -10.10
CA TYR A 157 4.27 -4.82 -9.84
C TYR A 157 5.07 -3.96 -8.87
N ILE A 158 5.04 -2.65 -9.10
CA ILE A 158 5.48 -1.61 -8.15
C ILE A 158 4.29 -0.73 -7.79
N ASP A 159 3.96 -0.70 -6.51
CA ASP A 159 3.04 0.28 -5.93
C ASP A 159 3.82 1.31 -5.10
N LEU A 160 3.57 2.60 -5.35
CA LEU A 160 4.25 3.70 -4.66
C LEU A 160 3.26 4.43 -3.76
N ILE A 161 3.44 4.29 -2.46
CA ILE A 161 2.48 4.74 -1.46
C ILE A 161 3.00 6.00 -0.77
N ASN A 162 2.18 7.04 -0.76
CA ASN A 162 2.41 8.22 0.07
C ASN A 162 1.77 8.04 1.45
N GLY A 163 2.32 8.72 2.45
CA GLY A 163 1.72 8.79 3.78
C GLY A 163 0.59 9.81 3.81
N PRO A 164 -0.15 9.88 4.94
CA PRO A 164 -1.26 10.78 5.12
C PRO A 164 -0.81 12.24 5.02
N GLN A 165 -1.75 13.10 4.62
CA GLN A 165 -1.58 14.53 4.55
C GLN A 165 -1.47 15.14 5.95
N ASP A 166 -0.73 16.25 6.01
CA ASP A 166 -0.74 17.10 7.18
C ASP A 166 -1.92 18.06 7.09
N HIS A 167 -2.86 17.93 8.03
CA HIS A 167 -4.02 18.81 8.14
C HIS A 167 -3.84 19.91 9.19
N GLY A 168 -2.66 20.00 9.83
CA GLY A 168 -2.31 21.04 10.78
C GLY A 168 -1.89 22.34 10.11
N TRP A 169 -2.20 23.46 10.76
CA TRP A 169 -1.76 24.80 10.34
C TRP A 169 -0.87 25.44 11.41
N CYS A 170 0.41 25.68 11.06
CA CYS A 170 1.43 26.20 11.96
C CYS A 170 2.13 27.41 11.32
N ASN A 171 2.08 28.58 11.98
CA ASN A 171 2.80 29.79 11.58
C ASN A 171 2.63 30.20 10.10
N GLY A 172 1.42 30.04 9.56
CA GLY A 172 1.10 30.42 8.18
C GLY A 172 1.45 29.36 7.12
N TYR A 173 1.83 28.14 7.53
CA TYR A 173 2.10 27.02 6.63
C TYR A 173 1.61 25.68 7.22
N THR A 174 1.69 24.58 6.46
CA THR A 174 1.47 23.24 7.01
C THR A 174 2.50 22.91 8.09
N CYS A 175 2.09 22.24 9.16
CA CYS A 175 2.93 21.90 10.32
C CYS A 175 4.08 20.92 10.01
N GLN A 176 4.08 20.32 8.81
CA GLN A 176 4.89 19.19 8.39
C GLN A 176 4.79 17.98 9.32
N LYS A 177 3.64 17.82 9.99
CA LYS A 177 3.35 16.67 10.85
C LYS A 177 2.47 15.67 10.13
N ARG A 178 3.02 14.50 9.83
CA ARG A 178 2.35 13.42 9.12
C ARG A 178 2.72 12.13 9.81
N ILE A 179 1.74 11.46 10.41
CA ILE A 179 2.01 10.14 11.00
C ILE A 179 2.57 9.21 9.93
N SER A 180 3.68 8.55 10.21
CA SER A 180 4.35 7.65 9.27
C SER A 180 3.63 6.30 9.21
N THR A 181 2.38 6.32 8.77
CA THR A 181 1.51 5.17 8.54
C THR A 181 1.20 5.06 7.04
N PHE A 182 1.48 3.91 6.45
CA PHE A 182 1.25 3.62 5.04
C PHE A 182 0.29 2.44 4.89
N MET A 183 -0.63 2.54 3.94
CA MET A 183 -1.71 1.56 3.75
C MET A 183 -1.55 0.93 2.38
N ALA A 184 -0.87 -0.21 2.32
CA ALA A 184 -0.68 -1.00 1.11
C ALA A 184 -1.82 -2.01 0.94
N ILE A 185 -2.16 -2.34 -0.30
CA ILE A 185 -3.03 -3.48 -0.61
C ILE A 185 -2.14 -4.60 -1.16
N VAL A 186 -2.20 -5.77 -0.54
CA VAL A 186 -1.35 -6.93 -0.88
C VAL A 186 -2.20 -8.17 -1.14
N GLU A 187 -1.73 -9.04 -2.02
CA GLU A 187 -2.27 -10.37 -2.30
C GLU A 187 -1.64 -11.40 -1.36
N GLY A 188 -2.46 -12.31 -0.81
CA GLY A 188 -1.94 -13.49 -0.13
C GLY A 188 -1.14 -14.40 -1.06
N GLY A 189 -0.12 -15.06 -0.52
CA GLY A 189 0.74 -16.02 -1.24
C GLY A 189 1.92 -15.41 -1.99
N HIS A 190 2.06 -14.08 -1.99
CA HIS A 190 3.13 -13.36 -2.68
C HIS A 190 4.19 -12.80 -1.71
N GLN A 191 5.40 -12.61 -2.22
CA GLN A 191 6.46 -11.84 -1.58
C GLN A 191 6.41 -10.37 -2.02
N TYR A 192 6.63 -9.48 -1.06
CA TYR A 192 6.76 -8.04 -1.27
C TYR A 192 8.09 -7.52 -0.71
N ASP A 193 8.91 -6.96 -1.59
CA ASP A 193 10.09 -6.19 -1.22
C ASP A 193 9.66 -4.73 -0.97
N ILE A 194 9.99 -4.22 0.22
CA ILE A 194 9.57 -2.93 0.73
C ILE A 194 10.79 -2.02 0.83
N TYR A 195 10.70 -0.85 0.19
CA TYR A 195 11.74 0.17 0.21
C TYR A 195 11.17 1.52 0.63
N LEU A 196 11.92 2.24 1.45
CA LEU A 196 11.60 3.59 1.92
C LEU A 196 12.54 4.59 1.24
N THR A 197 12.11 5.83 1.03
CA THR A 197 12.97 6.89 0.46
C THR A 197 13.94 7.51 1.47
N SER A 198 13.79 7.18 2.75
CA SER A 198 14.59 7.73 3.86
C SER A 198 15.18 6.60 4.69
N THR A 199 15.93 6.95 5.74
CA THR A 199 16.49 5.97 6.67
C THR A 199 15.40 5.13 7.30
N THR A 200 15.56 3.80 7.22
CA THR A 200 14.62 2.83 7.79
C THR A 200 14.45 3.05 9.30
N PRO A 201 13.22 3.05 9.85
CA PRO A 201 12.98 3.19 11.28
C PRO A 201 13.71 2.14 12.13
N ASN A 202 14.10 2.53 13.35
CA ASN A 202 14.60 1.59 14.34
C ASN A 202 13.48 0.65 14.80
N HIS A 203 12.27 1.19 14.95
CA HIS A 203 11.07 0.42 15.23
C HIS A 203 10.05 0.64 14.12
N ILE A 204 9.78 -0.42 13.37
CA ILE A 204 8.74 -0.47 12.35
C ILE A 204 7.75 -1.58 12.68
N ARG A 205 6.47 -1.31 12.47
CA ARG A 205 5.39 -2.25 12.71
C ARG A 205 4.68 -2.56 11.41
N PHE A 206 4.41 -3.85 11.20
CA PHE A 206 3.60 -4.36 10.11
C PHE A 206 2.34 -4.99 10.68
N ARG A 207 1.18 -4.67 10.08
CA ARG A 207 -0.10 -5.28 10.45
C ARG A 207 -0.91 -5.59 9.22
N LEU A 208 -1.15 -6.86 8.97
CA LEU A 208 -2.12 -7.30 7.97
C LEU A 208 -3.52 -7.23 8.59
N LEU A 209 -4.35 -6.28 8.14
CA LEU A 209 -5.68 -6.09 8.70
C LEU A 209 -6.63 -7.20 8.25
N ASN A 210 -7.50 -7.65 9.16
CA ASN A 210 -8.57 -8.62 8.89
C ASN A 210 -8.05 -9.95 8.33
N ALA A 211 -6.84 -10.34 8.73
CA ALA A 211 -6.20 -11.59 8.36
C ALA A 211 -6.39 -12.65 9.45
N ASP A 212 -6.58 -13.89 9.03
CA ASP A 212 -6.49 -15.08 9.87
C ASP A 212 -5.35 -15.99 9.36
N SER A 213 -5.24 -17.20 9.90
CA SER A 213 -4.17 -18.15 9.53
C SER A 213 -4.18 -18.62 8.06
N SER A 214 -5.25 -18.36 7.30
CA SER A 214 -5.39 -18.77 5.89
C SER A 214 -4.63 -17.88 4.92
N ILE A 215 -4.32 -16.64 5.31
CA ILE A 215 -3.58 -15.70 4.48
C ILE A 215 -2.17 -15.49 5.02
N LYS A 216 -1.20 -15.59 4.11
CA LYS A 216 0.22 -15.42 4.41
C LYS A 216 0.84 -14.60 3.30
N THR A 217 1.82 -13.78 3.63
CA THR A 217 2.64 -13.03 2.68
C THR A 217 4.04 -12.89 3.26
N ILE A 218 5.04 -12.78 2.40
CA ILE A 218 6.43 -12.58 2.81
C ILE A 218 6.76 -11.11 2.61
N LEU A 219 7.32 -10.47 3.64
CA LEU A 219 7.77 -9.09 3.55
C LEU A 219 9.30 -9.08 3.67
N ALA A 220 9.97 -8.47 2.69
CA ALA A 220 11.39 -8.19 2.76
C ALA A 220 11.58 -6.68 2.91
N LEU A 221 12.25 -6.23 3.97
CA LEU A 221 12.51 -4.81 4.21
C LEU A 221 14.01 -4.53 4.10
N TYR A 222 14.37 -3.50 3.35
CA TYR A 222 15.75 -3.05 3.26
C TYR A 222 16.19 -2.28 4.52
N TYR A 223 17.34 -2.67 5.07
CA TYR A 223 18.04 -1.95 6.14
C TYR A 223 19.46 -1.60 5.68
N ASN A 224 19.82 -0.33 5.82
CA ASN A 224 21.21 0.12 5.66
C ASN A 224 21.95 0.09 7.01
N SER A 225 22.00 -1.09 7.64
CA SER A 225 22.71 -1.31 8.89
C SER A 225 23.24 -2.74 8.94
N LEU A 226 24.41 -2.92 9.55
CA LEU A 226 24.99 -4.24 9.85
C LEU A 226 24.48 -4.80 11.19
N GLN A 227 23.65 -4.04 11.91
CA GLN A 227 23.05 -4.49 13.15
C GLN A 227 22.03 -5.58 12.87
N GLN A 228 21.88 -6.49 13.84
CA GLN A 228 20.80 -7.47 13.82
C GLN A 228 19.45 -6.76 13.88
N VAL A 229 18.52 -7.19 13.03
CA VAL A 229 17.12 -6.83 13.13
C VAL A 229 16.41 -7.88 13.97
N ASP A 230 15.78 -7.46 15.06
CA ASP A 230 14.94 -8.32 15.88
C ASP A 230 13.50 -8.28 15.40
N VAL A 231 12.91 -9.46 15.22
CA VAL A 231 11.52 -9.61 14.79
C VAL A 231 10.67 -10.02 15.98
N TYR A 232 9.55 -9.34 16.17
CA TYR A 232 8.57 -9.65 17.20
C TYR A 232 7.22 -9.90 16.55
N ALA A 233 6.55 -11.00 16.93
CA ALA A 233 5.18 -11.30 16.51
C ALA A 233 4.29 -11.31 17.75
N ASN A 234 3.30 -10.42 17.81
CA ASN A 234 2.44 -10.22 18.98
C ASN A 234 3.28 -10.06 20.27
N ASP A 235 4.27 -9.19 20.23
CA ASP A 235 5.23 -8.89 21.31
C ASP A 235 6.13 -10.07 21.74
N ALA A 236 6.06 -11.23 21.08
CA ALA A 236 6.96 -12.34 21.30
C ALA A 236 8.15 -12.30 20.32
N TYR A 237 9.37 -12.38 20.84
CA TYR A 237 10.58 -12.45 20.02
C TYR A 237 10.59 -13.71 19.16
N ILE A 238 10.86 -13.53 17.87
CA ILE A 238 11.00 -14.60 16.88
C ILE A 238 12.48 -14.71 16.49
N SER A 239 13.09 -15.85 16.80
CA SER A 239 14.50 -16.06 16.49
C SER A 239 14.72 -16.19 14.98
N PRO A 240 15.77 -15.56 14.42
CA PRO A 240 16.09 -15.69 13.01
C PRO A 240 16.39 -17.14 12.63
N THR A 241 15.83 -17.59 11.51
CA THR A 241 15.97 -18.95 11.00
C THR A 241 17.36 -19.25 10.44
N ASN A 242 18.09 -18.21 10.01
CA ASN A 242 19.44 -18.30 9.48
C ASN A 242 20.55 -18.02 10.52
N LYS A 243 20.25 -18.15 11.82
CA LYS A 243 21.24 -17.97 12.89
C LYS A 243 22.22 -19.14 12.93
N ALA A 244 23.52 -18.85 12.87
CA ALA A 244 24.56 -19.85 13.07
C ALA A 244 24.61 -20.28 14.55
N GLN A 245 24.17 -21.50 14.86
CA GLN A 245 24.08 -22.00 16.24
C GLN A 245 25.43 -22.36 16.86
N ASN A 246 26.48 -22.50 16.05
CA ASN A 246 27.80 -22.98 16.49
C ASN A 246 28.74 -21.86 16.98
N PHE A 247 28.30 -20.60 16.96
CA PHE A 247 29.11 -19.47 17.39
C PHE A 247 28.48 -18.80 18.61
N THR A 248 29.32 -18.42 19.59
CA THR A 248 28.90 -17.63 20.76
C THR A 248 28.54 -16.19 20.40
N ASN A 249 29.06 -15.70 19.28
CA ASN A 249 28.72 -14.41 18.69
C ASN A 249 27.55 -14.60 17.72
N LEU A 250 26.66 -13.62 17.64
CA LEU A 250 25.51 -13.68 16.76
C LEU A 250 25.97 -13.50 15.30
N ILE A 251 26.03 -14.61 14.56
CA ILE A 251 26.35 -14.65 13.14
C ILE A 251 25.10 -15.11 12.39
N LEU A 252 24.63 -14.30 11.43
CA LEU A 252 23.61 -14.70 10.48
C LEU A 252 24.32 -15.30 9.25
N LEU A 253 23.83 -16.45 8.79
CA LEU A 253 24.29 -17.07 7.56
C LEU A 253 23.59 -16.42 6.37
N ASP A 254 24.35 -16.18 5.29
CA ASP A 254 23.79 -15.79 3.99
C ASP A 254 23.16 -17.03 3.33
N GLN A 255 22.01 -17.44 3.84
CA GLN A 255 21.19 -18.52 3.30
C GLN A 255 19.77 -18.01 3.11
N SER A 256 19.13 -18.39 2.00
CA SER A 256 17.71 -18.11 1.77
C SER A 256 16.89 -18.64 2.94
N ASN A 257 16.00 -17.81 3.50
CA ASN A 257 14.99 -18.29 4.44
C ASN A 257 14.16 -19.37 3.75
N GLY A 258 14.24 -20.61 4.25
CA GLY A 258 13.45 -21.75 3.77
C GLY A 258 12.02 -21.76 4.26
#